data_AF-N6WB15-F1
#
_entry.id   AF-N6WB15-F1
#
_cell.length_a   1.000
_cell.length_b   1.000
_cell.length_c   1.000
_cell.angle_alpha   90.00
_cell.angle_beta   90.00
_cell.angle_gamma   90.00
#
_symmetry.space_group_name_H-M   'P 1'
#
loop_
_entity.id
_entity.type
_entity.pdbx_description
1 polymer ?
#
loop_
_entity_poly.entity_id
_entity_poly.type
_entity_poly.pdbx_seq_one_letter_code
_entity_poly.pdbx_strand_id
1 'polypeptide(L)' 'MGYQTSIRPTMDLAEHTLLQACEKHYPRADGSLALHSDRGVHYRGRAWLGLTAKHNIARFMSK' A
#
# COMPACT_ATOMS: atom_id res chain seq x y z
N MET A 1 -14.52 -3.09 -7.71
CA MET A 1 -13.66 -4.06 -6.98
C MET A 1 -12.38 -3.38 -6.54
N GLY A 2 -11.77 -3.79 -5.42
CA GLY A 2 -10.62 -3.11 -4.79
C GLY A 2 -9.40 -4.01 -4.59
N TYR A 3 -9.28 -5.08 -5.38
CA TYR A 3 -8.17 -6.01 -5.33
C TYR A 3 -7.76 -6.40 -6.75
N GLN A 4 -6.49 -6.72 -6.94
CA GLN A 4 -5.94 -7.20 -8.20
C GLN A 4 -5.09 -8.45 -7.93
N THR A 5 -5.28 -9.49 -8.74
CA THR A 5 -4.55 -10.77 -8.62
C THR A 5 -3.70 -11.00 -9.86
N SER A 6 -2.52 -11.60 -9.67
CA SER A 6 -1.62 -11.97 -10.77
C SER A 6 -0.84 -13.21 -10.35
N ILE A 7 -0.55 -14.08 -11.32
CA ILE A 7 0.38 -15.20 -11.15
C ILE A 7 1.86 -14.74 -11.10
N ARG A 8 2.10 -13.46 -11.39
CA ARG A 8 3.40 -12.79 -11.27
C ARG A 8 3.22 -11.51 -10.45
N PRO A 9 3.26 -11.60 -9.11
CA PRO A 9 3.16 -10.42 -8.26
C PRO A 9 4.43 -9.57 -8.41
N THR A 10 4.34 -8.53 -9.23
CA THR A 10 5.42 -7.55 -9.43
C THR A 10 5.31 -6.40 -8.44
N MET A 11 6.39 -5.66 -8.26
CA MET A 11 6.37 -4.39 -7.53
C MET A 11 5.37 -3.42 -8.15
N ASP A 12 5.42 -3.23 -9.47
CA ASP A 12 4.53 -2.33 -10.19
C ASP A 12 3.05 -2.62 -9.92
N LEU A 13 2.66 -3.90 -9.88
CA LEU A 13 1.29 -4.30 -9.56
C LEU A 13 0.88 -3.85 -8.15
N ALA A 14 1.77 -4.04 -7.16
CA ALA A 14 1.52 -3.62 -5.79
C ALA A 14 1.46 -2.08 -5.67
N GLU A 15 2.37 -1.35 -6.33
CA GLU A 15 2.40 0.11 -6.38
C GLU A 15 1.12 0.69 -6.99
N HIS A 16 0.72 0.17 -8.15
CA HIS A 16 -0.48 0.63 -8.84
C HIS A 16 -1.75 0.37 -8.03
N THR A 17 -1.84 -0.78 -7.38
CA THR A 17 -3.01 -1.12 -6.55
C THR A 17 -3.15 -0.19 -5.35
N LEU A 18 -2.06 0.15 -4.66
CA LEU A 18 -2.09 1.09 -3.53
C LEU A 18 -2.46 2.51 -3.99
N LEU A 19 -1.89 2.96 -5.11
CA LEU A 19 -2.20 4.26 -5.68
C LEU A 19 -3.70 4.38 -5.99
N GLN A 20 -4.26 3.39 -6.70
CA GLN A 20 -5.69 3.37 -7.03
C GLN A 20 -6.57 3.35 -5.78
N ALA A 21 -6.18 2.62 -4.73
CA ALA A 21 -6.91 2.63 -3.47
C ALA A 21 -6.90 4.03 -2.81
N CYS A 22 -5.74 4.69 -2.78
CA CYS A 22 -5.62 6.05 -2.25
C CYS A 22 -6.43 7.07 -3.05
N GLU A 23 -6.38 7.00 -4.38
CA GLU A 23 -7.14 7.88 -5.28
C GLU A 23 -8.65 7.65 -5.20
N LYS A 24 -9.08 6.40 -5.01
CA LYS A 24 -10.50 6.07 -4.94
C LYS A 24 -11.12 6.47 -3.60
N HIS A 25 -10.39 6.27 -2.52
CA HIS A 25 -10.95 6.39 -1.17
C HIS A 25 -10.56 7.68 -0.45
N TYR A 26 -9.63 8.47 -1.00
CA TYR A 26 -9.12 9.71 -0.41
C TYR A 26 -8.91 9.59 1.11
N PRO A 27 -8.01 8.68 1.52
CA PRO A 27 -7.82 8.40 2.93
C PRO A 27 -7.44 9.68 3.70
N ARG A 28 -8.09 9.88 4.85
CA ARG A 28 -7.74 10.99 5.75
C ARG A 28 -6.34 10.74 6.29
N ALA A 29 -5.50 11.77 6.25
CA ALA A 29 -4.12 11.71 6.73
C ALA A 29 -4.03 11.85 8.27
N ASP A 30 -4.93 11.19 9.00
CA ASP A 30 -5.07 11.31 10.46
C ASP A 30 -4.43 10.16 11.24
N GLY A 31 -3.77 9.21 10.56
CA GLY A 31 -3.12 8.07 11.20
C GLY A 31 -4.05 6.89 11.49
N SER A 32 -5.34 6.99 11.16
CA SER A 32 -6.32 5.93 11.43
C SER A 32 -6.16 4.69 10.55
N LEU A 33 -5.45 4.81 9.42
CA LEU A 33 -5.28 3.73 8.47
C LEU A 33 -4.00 2.96 8.72
N ALA A 34 -4.15 1.64 8.74
CA ALA A 34 -3.07 0.68 8.90
C ALA A 34 -2.99 -0.22 7.67
N LEU A 35 -1.76 -0.41 7.18
CA LEU A 35 -1.43 -1.38 6.16
C LEU A 35 -0.70 -2.55 6.81
N HIS A 36 -1.29 -3.74 6.74
CA HIS A 36 -0.70 -4.97 7.24
C HIS A 36 -0.22 -5.83 6.09
N SER A 37 0.95 -6.47 6.23
CA SER A 37 1.41 -7.41 5.22
C SER A 37 2.33 -8.50 5.76
N ASP A 38 2.14 -9.71 5.22
CA ASP A 38 2.75 -10.95 5.71
C ASP A 38 4.07 -11.32 5.01
N ARG A 39 4.51 -10.59 3.97
CA ARG A 39 5.73 -10.89 3.19
C ARG A 39 6.48 -9.60 2.84
N GLY A 40 7.38 -9.19 3.75
CA GLY A 40 8.08 -7.89 3.93
C GLY A 40 8.66 -7.09 2.75
N VAL A 41 8.56 -7.56 1.51
CA VAL A 41 9.40 -7.09 0.40
C VAL A 41 8.70 -6.11 -0.53
N HIS A 42 7.39 -6.25 -0.78
CA HIS A 42 6.72 -5.49 -1.85
C HIS A 42 6.41 -4.02 -1.51
N TYR A 43 6.61 -3.60 -0.26
CA TYR A 43 6.16 -2.32 0.30
C TYR A 43 7.31 -1.50 0.90
N ARG A 44 8.54 -1.93 0.62
CA ARG A 44 9.76 -1.14 0.82
C ARG A 44 10.11 -0.29 -0.42
N GLY A 45 9.34 -0.43 -1.51
CA GLY A 45 9.48 0.41 -2.69
C GLY A 45 9.33 1.89 -2.36
N ARG A 46 10.09 2.74 -3.05
CA ARG A 46 10.09 4.19 -2.80
C ARG A 46 8.70 4.80 -2.96
N ALA A 47 7.90 4.31 -3.92
CA ALA A 47 6.53 4.79 -4.14
C ALA A 47 5.62 4.51 -2.93
N TRP A 48 5.71 3.33 -2.34
CA TRP A 48 4.93 2.98 -1.14
C TRP A 48 5.32 3.80 0.08
N LEU A 49 6.61 4.00 0.30
CA LEU A 49 7.10 4.87 1.37
C LEU A 49 6.56 6.29 1.22
N GLY A 50 6.59 6.83 -0.01
CA GLY A 50 6.06 8.16 -0.31
C GLY A 50 4.54 8.25 -0.10
N LEU A 51 3.78 7.28 -0.62
CA LEU A 51 2.32 7.26 -0.50
C LEU A 51 1.86 7.11 0.95
N THR A 52 2.45 6.18 1.70
CA THR A 52 2.10 5.96 3.10
C THR A 52 2.49 7.15 3.98
N ALA A 53 3.61 7.81 3.72
CA ALA A 53 3.96 9.06 4.41
C ALA A 53 2.97 10.20 4.06
N LYS A 54 2.65 10.39 2.78
CA LYS A 54 1.71 11.42 2.31
C LYS A 54 0.31 11.28 2.94
N HIS A 55 -0.16 10.05 3.11
CA HIS A 55 -1.48 9.75 3.65
C HIS A 55 -1.47 9.36 5.13
N ASN A 56 -0.33 9.54 5.83
CA ASN A 56 -0.16 9.15 7.24
C ASN A 56 -0.67 7.73 7.54
N ILE A 57 -0.31 6.77 6.67
CA ILE A 57 -0.73 5.36 6.80
C ILE A 57 0.31 4.61 7.62
N ALA A 58 -0.11 4.05 8.75
CA ALA A 58 0.73 3.18 9.58
C ALA A 58 1.02 1.87 8.83
N ARG A 59 2.23 1.32 8.99
CA ARG A 59 2.65 0.09 8.30
C ARG A 59 3.07 -0.96 9.31
N PHE A 60 2.54 -2.16 9.17
CA PHE A 60 2.82 -3.30 10.02
C PHE A 60 3.30 -4.48 9.18
N MET A 61 4.30 -5.19 9.70
CA MET A 61 4.83 -6.40 9.08
C MET A 61 4.71 -7.54 10.09
N SER A 62 4.10 -8.64 9.69
CA SER A 62 4.19 -9.89 10.45
C SER A 62 5.65 -10.38 10.46
N LYS A 63 6.07 -11.00 11.57
CA LYS A 63 7.39 -11.67 11.67
C LYS A 63 7.40 -12.98 10.90
#